data_AF-A0A504XIE4-F1
#
_entry.id   AF-A0A504XIE4-F1
#
_cell.length_a   1.000
_cell.length_b   1.000
_cell.length_c   1.000
_cell.angle_alpha   90.00
_cell.angle_beta   90.00
_cell.angle_gamma   90.00
#
_symmetry.space_group_name_H-M   'P 1'
#
loop_
_entity.id
_entity.type
_entity.pdbx_description
1 polymer ?
#
loop_
_entity_poly.entity_id
_entity_poly.type
_entity_poly.pdbx_seq_one_letter_code
_entity_poly.pdbx_strand_id
1 'polypeptide(L)'
;MGRCRRGAEETFEFREEYALLDAPIANAEHIPLRLSPQERKIQRLMRGVILASSYTDKVDSASALKLKNRELLIVKELTNALTGLIVGLDMRKAASFMRDHEFTPYQHEIRAAIEMCRRYKMMNPDLLRTDYVKFLYMIQDAVQSDMAREALGFNVVKELVTVGRYCETHNMQDILQDTRLPHCITPVPVMKDRNMLNRCLRGKDVVVGKLVKQYASEHRMHEDNVEVVVRSLNDANCFSNDNVETSERLLELLKQYFTPISCTELTSLAIDEGADGSRLTHNHKMQYIFVLQSLSLWKNMCRKMYLLWSLAEEDMLNPNEKYELRMTGQGLQRVQKAPQLFKAIQQVLQETKEELGEWVGSERIHLGDDQVPNAFHFIDKYGQVSRIIIPILRTLGHIDHLERHAEHAAYLREVWGGGEQAKRAILRDFFRHGFDGSGGDNMDDAGSCIDGRLTSAWNWCNNIRFKEFYPLFLFSGFSSFDGDMSL
;
A
#
# COMPACT_ATOMS: atom_id res chain seq x y z
N MET A 1 -33.93 28.49 24.09
CA MET A 1 -34.15 29.56 23.10
C MET A 1 -32.91 30.43 23.06
N GLY A 2 -32.21 30.41 21.92
CA GLY A 2 -31.04 31.22 21.62
C GLY A 2 -30.77 31.07 20.13
N ARG A 3 -31.59 31.74 19.31
CA ARG A 3 -31.48 31.70 17.85
C ARG A 3 -30.16 32.35 17.46
N CYS A 4 -29.16 31.52 17.15
CA CYS A 4 -27.95 31.96 16.47
C CYS A 4 -28.39 32.53 15.11
N ARG A 5 -28.06 33.82 14.88
CA ARG A 5 -28.35 34.51 13.63
C ARG A 5 -27.71 33.74 12.49
N ARG A 6 -28.49 33.44 11.44
CA ARG A 6 -27.98 32.96 10.16
C ARG A 6 -27.01 34.03 9.65
N GLY A 7 -25.71 33.80 9.80
CA GLY A 7 -24.71 34.57 9.08
C GLY A 7 -24.95 34.39 7.59
N ALA A 8 -24.77 35.46 6.82
CA ALA A 8 -24.76 35.39 5.38
C ALA A 8 -23.90 34.19 4.93
N GLU A 9 -24.38 33.41 3.97
CA GLU A 9 -23.58 32.36 3.36
C GLU A 9 -22.33 33.02 2.77
N GLU A 10 -21.21 32.98 3.49
CA GLU A 10 -19.92 33.38 2.94
C GLU A 10 -19.69 32.54 1.69
N THR A 11 -19.77 33.18 0.54
CA THR A 11 -19.32 32.62 -0.72
C THR A 11 -17.81 32.54 -0.64
N PHE A 12 -17.31 31.39 -0.19
CA PHE A 12 -15.90 31.06 -0.33
C PHE A 12 -15.57 30.95 -1.82
N GLU A 13 -14.62 31.76 -2.27
CA GLU A 13 -14.03 31.71 -3.60
C GLU A 13 -12.60 31.19 -3.46
N PHE A 14 -12.33 30.06 -4.12
CA PHE A 14 -10.99 29.51 -4.25
C PHE A 14 -10.21 30.35 -5.25
N ARG A 15 -9.04 30.85 -4.85
CA ARG A 15 -8.21 31.77 -5.65
C ARG A 15 -6.87 31.13 -6.00
N GLU A 16 -6.90 29.83 -6.30
CA GLU A 16 -5.73 29.04 -6.70
C GLU A 16 -4.61 29.12 -5.64
N GLU A 17 -4.97 29.12 -4.36
CA GLU A 17 -4.02 29.21 -3.26
C GLU A 17 -3.10 27.98 -3.16
N TYR A 18 -3.51 26.86 -3.77
CA TYR A 18 -2.71 25.64 -3.96
C TYR A 18 -3.20 24.86 -5.18
N ALA A 19 -2.38 23.94 -5.69
CA ALA A 19 -2.79 23.09 -6.81
C ALA A 19 -3.88 22.10 -6.35
N LEU A 20 -4.97 22.02 -7.13
CA LEU A 20 -5.99 20.98 -6.99
C LEU A 20 -5.68 19.82 -7.93
N LEU A 21 -6.34 18.68 -7.71
CA LEU A 21 -6.32 17.60 -8.71
C LEU A 21 -6.84 18.10 -10.07
N ASP A 22 -6.08 17.79 -11.13
CA ASP A 22 -6.40 18.18 -12.51
C ASP A 22 -7.63 17.47 -13.08
N ALA A 23 -8.04 16.35 -12.49
CA ALA A 23 -9.16 15.54 -12.93
C ALA A 23 -9.92 14.89 -11.74
N PRO A 24 -11.20 14.50 -11.92
CA PRO A 24 -11.90 13.65 -10.97
C PRO A 24 -11.16 12.34 -10.75
N ILE A 25 -11.39 11.70 -9.59
CA ILE A 25 -10.78 10.40 -9.29
C ILE A 25 -11.32 9.35 -10.26
N ALA A 26 -10.42 8.82 -11.10
CA ALA A 26 -10.67 7.62 -11.87
C ALA A 26 -10.69 6.39 -10.95
N ASN A 27 -11.37 5.33 -11.39
CA ASN A 27 -11.36 4.02 -10.74
C ASN A 27 -11.98 3.98 -9.33
N ALA A 28 -13.02 4.80 -9.08
CA ALA A 28 -13.73 4.83 -7.79
C ALA A 28 -14.34 3.46 -7.42
N GLU A 29 -14.60 2.61 -8.40
CA GLU A 29 -15.03 1.21 -8.25
C GLU A 29 -14.01 0.33 -7.52
N HIS A 30 -12.74 0.74 -7.43
CA HIS A 30 -11.69 0.04 -6.68
C HIS A 30 -11.32 0.72 -5.36
N ILE A 31 -11.83 1.93 -5.10
CA ILE A 31 -11.51 2.66 -3.87
C ILE A 31 -12.36 2.14 -2.71
N PRO A 32 -11.76 1.61 -1.65
CA PRO A 32 -12.50 1.12 -0.49
C PRO A 32 -13.30 2.26 0.17
N LEU A 33 -14.58 2.00 0.46
CA LEU A 33 -15.36 2.94 1.27
C LEU A 33 -14.81 2.96 2.70
N ARG A 34 -14.87 4.09 3.38
CA ARG A 34 -14.45 4.21 4.79
C ARG A 34 -15.37 3.41 5.71
N LEU A 35 -14.78 2.74 6.70
CA LEU A 35 -15.55 2.00 7.71
C LEU A 35 -16.31 2.95 8.62
N SER A 36 -17.60 2.67 8.84
CA SER A 36 -18.39 3.33 9.88
C SER A 36 -17.90 2.98 11.29
N PRO A 37 -18.29 3.74 12.33
CA PRO A 37 -17.96 3.40 13.72
C PRO A 37 -18.44 1.99 14.13
N GLN A 38 -19.61 1.55 13.64
CA GLN A 38 -20.10 0.19 13.90
C GLN A 38 -19.25 -0.86 13.19
N GLU A 39 -18.95 -0.66 11.90
CA GLU A 39 -18.11 -1.58 11.12
C GLU A 39 -16.71 -1.71 11.72
N ARG A 40 -16.14 -0.60 12.20
CA ARG A 40 -14.83 -0.59 12.88
C ARG A 40 -14.83 -1.43 14.15
N LYS A 41 -15.94 -1.53 14.90
CA LYS A 41 -16.03 -2.41 16.07
C LYS A 41 -15.95 -3.88 15.66
N ILE A 42 -16.70 -4.27 14.63
CA ILE A 42 -16.70 -5.63 14.08
C ILE A 42 -15.32 -5.98 13.50
N GLN A 43 -14.73 -5.06 12.74
CA GLN A 43 -13.39 -5.23 12.19
C GLN A 43 -12.35 -5.46 13.28
N ARG A 44 -12.40 -4.71 14.39
CA ARG A 44 -11.48 -4.89 15.52
C ARG A 44 -11.65 -6.26 16.19
N LEU A 45 -12.87 -6.75 16.31
CA LEU A 45 -13.14 -8.11 16.79
C LEU A 45 -12.52 -9.15 15.84
N MET A 46 -12.76 -9.03 14.53
CA MET A 46 -12.20 -9.94 13.54
C MET A 46 -10.66 -9.92 13.55
N ARG A 47 -10.06 -8.74 13.69
CA ARG A 47 -8.61 -8.60 13.92
C ARG A 47 -8.16 -9.37 15.17
N GLY A 48 -8.89 -9.27 16.28
CA GLY A 48 -8.60 -10.03 17.50
C GLY A 48 -8.65 -11.55 17.28
N VAL A 49 -9.64 -12.03 16.53
CA VAL A 49 -9.74 -13.45 16.13
C VAL A 49 -8.54 -13.89 15.29
N ILE A 50 -8.11 -13.07 14.32
CA ILE A 50 -6.95 -13.36 13.47
C ILE A 50 -5.67 -13.42 14.31
N LEU A 51 -5.49 -12.47 15.24
CA LEU A 51 -4.33 -12.43 16.14
C LEU A 51 -4.26 -13.65 17.06
N ALA A 52 -5.40 -14.11 17.56
CA ALA A 52 -5.48 -15.32 18.40
C ALA A 52 -5.30 -16.62 17.60
N SER A 53 -5.37 -16.56 16.28
CA SER A 53 -5.24 -17.72 15.40
C SER A 53 -3.79 -18.00 15.02
N SER A 54 -3.40 -19.27 15.10
CA SER A 54 -2.14 -19.82 14.56
C SER A 54 -2.40 -20.63 13.28
N TYR A 55 -3.31 -20.15 12.43
CA TYR A 55 -3.85 -20.90 11.28
C TYR A 55 -2.75 -21.47 10.38
N THR A 56 -1.87 -20.62 9.85
CA THR A 56 -0.79 -21.02 8.93
C THR A 56 0.21 -21.96 9.60
N ASP A 57 0.54 -21.73 10.87
CA ASP A 57 1.47 -22.57 11.63
C ASP A 57 0.95 -24.00 11.82
N LYS A 58 -0.37 -24.19 11.75
CA LYS A 58 -1.03 -25.50 11.84
C LYS A 58 -1.24 -26.10 10.46
N VAL A 59 -1.92 -25.37 9.58
CA VAL A 59 -2.44 -25.87 8.30
C VAL A 59 -1.34 -26.03 7.24
N ASP A 60 -0.31 -25.18 7.28
CA ASP A 60 0.78 -25.17 6.31
C ASP A 60 2.07 -25.78 6.89
N SER A 61 1.98 -26.48 8.03
CA SER A 61 3.11 -27.18 8.65
C SER A 61 3.53 -28.44 7.89
N ALA A 62 4.82 -28.79 7.98
CA ALA A 62 5.36 -30.01 7.37
C ALA A 62 4.64 -31.31 7.81
N SER A 63 4.12 -31.34 9.04
CA SER A 63 3.31 -32.46 9.54
C SER A 63 1.91 -32.46 8.92
N ALA A 64 1.25 -31.31 8.83
CA ALA A 64 -0.09 -31.21 8.23
C ALA A 64 -0.11 -31.61 6.76
N LEU A 65 0.94 -31.28 5.99
CA LEU A 65 1.06 -31.64 4.58
C LEU A 65 1.21 -33.14 4.34
N LYS A 66 1.73 -33.88 5.35
CA LYS A 66 1.84 -35.34 5.31
C LYS A 66 0.56 -36.04 5.74
N LEU A 67 -0.38 -35.32 6.36
CA LEU A 67 -1.66 -35.88 6.74
C LEU A 67 -2.49 -36.15 5.47
N LYS A 68 -3.04 -37.35 5.37
CA LYS A 68 -4.03 -37.68 4.33
C LYS A 68 -5.24 -36.74 4.36
N ASN A 69 -5.49 -36.05 5.49
CA ASN A 69 -6.68 -35.24 5.74
C ASN A 69 -6.34 -33.79 6.16
N ARG A 70 -5.42 -33.08 5.47
CA ARG A 70 -5.19 -31.63 5.70
C ARG A 70 -6.48 -30.81 5.67
N GLU A 71 -7.43 -31.18 4.82
CA GLU A 71 -8.74 -30.53 4.74
C GLU A 71 -9.55 -30.59 6.04
N LEU A 72 -9.47 -31.67 6.81
CA LEU A 72 -10.11 -31.73 8.13
C LEU A 72 -9.49 -30.72 9.11
N LEU A 73 -8.18 -30.47 9.00
CA LEU A 73 -7.51 -29.46 9.82
C LEU A 73 -7.91 -28.04 9.39
N ILE A 74 -8.05 -27.79 8.08
CA ILE A 74 -8.62 -26.54 7.53
C ILE A 74 -10.00 -26.29 8.14
N VAL A 75 -10.92 -27.26 8.02
CA VAL A 75 -12.28 -27.15 8.56
C VAL A 75 -12.24 -26.85 10.05
N LYS A 76 -11.42 -27.58 10.82
CA LYS A 76 -11.29 -27.37 12.27
C LYS A 76 -10.80 -25.97 12.62
N GLU A 77 -9.70 -25.50 12.02
CA GLU A 77 -9.13 -24.20 12.37
C GLU A 77 -9.99 -23.03 11.88
N LEU A 78 -10.63 -23.17 10.70
CA LEU A 78 -11.58 -22.21 10.17
C LEU A 78 -12.82 -22.09 11.07
N THR A 79 -13.44 -23.21 11.43
CA THR A 79 -14.63 -23.23 12.30
C THR A 79 -14.32 -22.72 13.72
N ASN A 80 -13.12 -22.99 14.26
CA ASN A 80 -12.66 -22.40 15.52
C ASN A 80 -12.57 -20.87 15.45
N ALA A 81 -11.97 -20.33 14.38
CA ALA A 81 -11.87 -18.88 14.19
C ALA A 81 -13.25 -18.23 14.06
N LEU A 82 -14.13 -18.80 13.23
CA LEU A 82 -15.49 -18.28 13.02
C LEU A 82 -16.38 -18.43 14.27
N THR A 83 -16.18 -19.48 15.06
CA THR A 83 -16.83 -19.62 16.38
C THR A 83 -16.42 -18.47 17.30
N GLY A 84 -15.12 -18.17 17.37
CA GLY A 84 -14.61 -17.03 18.16
C GLY A 84 -15.23 -15.69 17.72
N LEU A 85 -15.43 -15.50 16.41
CA LEU A 85 -16.12 -14.33 15.88
C LEU A 85 -17.59 -14.28 16.33
N ILE A 86 -18.37 -15.36 16.16
CA ILE A 86 -19.79 -15.40 16.56
C ILE A 86 -19.94 -15.13 18.06
N VAL A 87 -19.11 -15.78 18.88
CA VAL A 87 -19.10 -15.59 20.34
C VAL A 87 -18.80 -14.15 20.71
N GLY A 88 -17.85 -13.51 20.04
CA GLY A 88 -17.49 -12.11 20.31
C GLY A 88 -18.49 -11.09 19.79
N LEU A 89 -19.35 -11.45 18.82
CA LEU A 89 -20.33 -10.53 18.23
C LEU A 89 -21.53 -10.32 19.15
N ASP A 90 -22.12 -11.39 19.68
CA ASP A 90 -23.34 -11.32 20.50
C ASP A 90 -23.50 -12.58 21.36
N MET A 91 -23.62 -12.41 22.68
CA MET A 91 -23.75 -13.52 23.65
C MET A 91 -25.01 -14.38 23.46
N ARG A 92 -26.11 -13.81 22.97
CA ARG A 92 -27.34 -14.57 22.71
C ARG A 92 -27.19 -15.42 21.46
N LYS A 93 -26.58 -14.86 20.41
CA LYS A 93 -26.21 -15.61 19.20
C LYS A 93 -25.22 -16.73 19.53
N ALA A 94 -24.24 -16.45 20.38
CA ALA A 94 -23.29 -17.44 20.88
C ALA A 94 -24.00 -18.63 21.55
N ALA A 95 -24.96 -18.37 22.44
CA ALA A 95 -25.69 -19.43 23.13
C ALA A 95 -26.47 -20.34 22.17
N SER A 96 -27.06 -19.79 21.11
CA SER A 96 -27.73 -20.58 20.07
C SER A 96 -26.73 -21.35 19.20
N PHE A 97 -25.68 -20.67 18.72
CA PHE A 97 -24.64 -21.31 17.94
C PHE A 97 -23.97 -22.49 18.66
N MET A 98 -23.70 -22.37 19.97
CA MET A 98 -23.08 -23.44 20.75
C MET A 98 -23.98 -24.67 20.97
N ARG A 99 -25.29 -24.58 20.67
CA ARG A 99 -26.19 -25.74 20.70
C ARG A 99 -26.26 -26.41 19.33
N ASP A 100 -26.41 -25.61 18.29
CA ASP A 100 -26.76 -26.09 16.95
C ASP A 100 -25.52 -26.39 16.10
N HIS A 101 -24.40 -25.70 16.38
CA HIS A 101 -23.14 -25.75 15.62
C HIS A 101 -23.28 -25.45 14.12
N GLU A 102 -24.35 -24.76 13.71
CA GLU A 102 -24.60 -24.37 12.32
C GLU A 102 -24.16 -22.94 12.04
N PHE A 103 -23.36 -22.74 10.99
CA PHE A 103 -22.85 -21.42 10.61
C PHE A 103 -23.79 -20.65 9.68
N THR A 104 -24.62 -21.33 8.88
CA THR A 104 -25.52 -20.71 7.89
C THR A 104 -26.39 -19.56 8.42
N PRO A 105 -26.96 -19.63 9.64
CA PRO A 105 -27.74 -18.52 10.20
C PRO A 105 -26.94 -17.23 10.42
N TYR A 106 -25.60 -17.33 10.50
CA TYR A 106 -24.68 -16.22 10.78
C TYR A 106 -23.88 -15.77 9.55
N GLN A 107 -24.25 -16.25 8.36
CA GLN A 107 -23.52 -16.00 7.12
C GLN A 107 -23.35 -14.51 6.84
N HIS A 108 -24.35 -13.67 7.13
CA HIS A 108 -24.30 -12.24 6.83
C HIS A 108 -23.26 -11.53 7.71
N GLU A 109 -23.23 -11.85 8.99
CA GLU A 109 -22.27 -11.30 9.95
C GLU A 109 -20.84 -11.76 9.65
N ILE A 110 -20.66 -13.03 9.32
CA ILE A 110 -19.35 -13.60 8.96
C ILE A 110 -18.80 -12.93 7.70
N ARG A 111 -19.59 -12.89 6.62
CA ARG A 111 -19.20 -12.26 5.35
C ARG A 111 -18.92 -10.76 5.53
N ALA A 112 -19.72 -10.10 6.37
CA ALA A 112 -19.53 -8.69 6.72
C ALA A 112 -18.20 -8.47 7.47
N ALA A 113 -17.90 -9.26 8.50
CA ALA A 113 -16.66 -9.13 9.27
C ALA A 113 -15.40 -9.40 8.42
N ILE A 114 -15.44 -10.41 7.55
CA ILE A 114 -14.36 -10.77 6.63
C ILE A 114 -14.08 -9.62 5.66
N GLU A 115 -15.12 -9.10 4.98
CA GLU A 115 -14.95 -7.98 4.05
C GLU A 115 -14.49 -6.70 4.74
N MET A 116 -15.02 -6.36 5.93
CA MET A 116 -14.55 -5.21 6.69
C MET A 116 -13.07 -5.31 7.04
N CYS A 117 -12.57 -6.51 7.33
CA CYS A 117 -11.15 -6.75 7.58
C CYS A 117 -10.32 -6.55 6.30
N ARG A 118 -10.81 -7.02 5.14
CA ARG A 118 -10.16 -6.82 3.85
C ARG A 118 -10.09 -5.35 3.47
N ARG A 119 -11.24 -4.66 3.52
CA ARG A 119 -11.36 -3.22 3.27
C ARG A 119 -10.48 -2.39 4.20
N TYR A 120 -10.39 -2.76 5.48
CA TYR A 120 -9.50 -2.11 6.44
C TYR A 120 -8.03 -2.21 6.04
N LYS A 121 -7.56 -3.40 5.64
CA LYS A 121 -6.18 -3.60 5.20
C LYS A 121 -5.88 -2.78 3.94
N MET A 122 -6.77 -2.78 2.96
CA MET A 122 -6.60 -1.97 1.74
C MET A 122 -6.45 -0.48 2.05
N MET A 123 -7.27 0.06 2.95
CA MET A 123 -7.16 1.46 3.38
C MET A 123 -5.94 1.75 4.25
N ASN A 124 -5.36 0.73 4.89
CA ASN A 124 -4.25 0.87 5.83
C ASN A 124 -3.17 -0.19 5.54
N PRO A 125 -2.45 -0.12 4.39
CA PRO A 125 -1.47 -1.14 4.01
C PRO A 125 -0.38 -1.39 5.07
N ASP A 126 -0.11 -0.40 5.92
CA ASP A 126 0.89 -0.50 6.98
C ASP A 126 0.47 -1.27 8.22
N LEU A 127 -0.83 -1.45 8.41
CA LEU A 127 -1.38 -2.30 9.47
C LEU A 127 -1.55 -3.71 8.90
N LEU A 128 -1.70 -4.75 9.74
CA LEU A 128 -1.97 -6.07 9.17
C LEU A 128 -0.73 -6.91 8.84
N ARG A 129 0.49 -6.37 8.95
CA ARG A 129 1.67 -6.85 8.18
C ARG A 129 1.83 -8.38 8.17
N THR A 130 2.02 -9.00 9.33
CA THR A 130 2.21 -10.45 9.45
C THR A 130 0.90 -11.24 9.53
N ASP A 131 -0.18 -10.60 9.97
CA ASP A 131 -1.45 -11.28 10.25
C ASP A 131 -2.40 -11.33 9.06
N TYR A 132 -2.27 -10.40 8.12
CA TYR A 132 -3.18 -10.30 6.99
C TYR A 132 -3.00 -11.46 6.02
N VAL A 133 -1.76 -11.88 5.76
CA VAL A 133 -1.49 -13.04 4.89
C VAL A 133 -2.10 -14.31 5.48
N LYS A 134 -1.96 -14.52 6.79
CA LYS A 134 -2.59 -15.63 7.53
C LYS A 134 -4.11 -15.59 7.40
N PHE A 135 -4.70 -14.40 7.55
CA PHE A 135 -6.14 -14.21 7.34
C PHE A 135 -6.54 -14.52 5.90
N LEU A 136 -5.83 -13.97 4.90
CA LEU A 136 -6.14 -14.16 3.50
C LEU A 136 -6.03 -15.63 3.10
N TYR A 137 -5.03 -16.36 3.59
CA TYR A 137 -4.87 -17.81 3.39
C TYR A 137 -5.99 -18.64 4.02
N MET A 138 -6.44 -18.25 5.22
CA MET A 138 -7.61 -18.87 5.85
C MET A 138 -8.88 -18.66 5.00
N ILE A 139 -9.08 -17.46 4.44
CA ILE A 139 -10.22 -17.17 3.56
C ILE A 139 -10.09 -17.88 2.21
N GLN A 140 -8.88 -17.95 1.66
CA GLN A 140 -8.59 -18.67 0.42
C GLN A 140 -8.95 -20.16 0.57
N ASP A 141 -8.57 -20.80 1.68
CA ASP A 141 -8.97 -22.18 1.98
C ASP A 141 -10.48 -22.35 2.14
N ALA A 142 -11.14 -21.40 2.80
CA ALA A 142 -12.59 -21.40 2.95
C ALA A 142 -13.35 -21.32 1.61
N VAL A 143 -12.74 -20.73 0.59
CA VAL A 143 -13.30 -20.64 -0.77
C VAL A 143 -12.95 -21.87 -1.62
N GLN A 144 -11.72 -22.38 -1.49
CA GLN A 144 -11.19 -23.39 -2.40
C GLN A 144 -11.35 -24.84 -1.93
N SER A 145 -11.51 -25.09 -0.62
CA SER A 145 -11.77 -26.44 -0.08
C SER A 145 -13.25 -26.77 -0.12
N ASP A 146 -13.60 -27.85 -0.81
CA ASP A 146 -14.99 -28.32 -0.88
C ASP A 146 -15.51 -28.72 0.50
N MET A 147 -14.69 -29.38 1.33
CA MET A 147 -15.04 -29.73 2.71
C MET A 147 -15.31 -28.49 3.57
N ALA A 148 -14.54 -27.42 3.42
CA ALA A 148 -14.75 -26.18 4.16
C ALA A 148 -16.08 -25.51 3.75
N ARG A 149 -16.38 -25.47 2.45
CA ARG A 149 -17.64 -24.94 1.94
C ARG A 149 -18.84 -25.75 2.40
N GLU A 150 -18.75 -27.07 2.40
CA GLU A 150 -19.80 -27.97 2.90
C GLU A 150 -20.02 -27.76 4.41
N ALA A 151 -18.96 -27.69 5.20
CA ALA A 151 -19.04 -27.48 6.65
C ALA A 151 -19.66 -26.13 7.02
N LEU A 152 -19.43 -25.09 6.22
CA LEU A 152 -19.99 -23.76 6.45
C LEU A 152 -21.39 -23.58 5.88
N GLY A 153 -21.69 -24.20 4.74
CA GLY A 153 -22.98 -24.09 4.05
C GLY A 153 -23.17 -22.79 3.25
N PHE A 154 -22.14 -21.94 3.12
CA PHE A 154 -22.18 -20.70 2.34
C PHE A 154 -20.78 -20.24 1.91
N ASN A 155 -20.72 -19.33 0.93
CA ASN A 155 -19.46 -18.66 0.54
C ASN A 155 -19.13 -17.53 1.52
N VAL A 156 -17.96 -17.60 2.17
CA VAL A 156 -17.51 -16.61 3.15
C VAL A 156 -17.08 -15.28 2.53
N VAL A 157 -16.78 -15.26 1.24
CA VAL A 157 -16.35 -14.05 0.53
C VAL A 157 -17.57 -13.30 0.00
N LYS A 158 -17.58 -11.99 0.21
CA LYS A 158 -18.42 -11.05 -0.52
C LYS A 158 -17.54 -10.02 -1.23
N GLU A 159 -18.10 -9.36 -2.24
CA GLU A 159 -17.46 -8.23 -2.90
C GLU A 159 -17.12 -7.12 -1.90
N LEU A 160 -16.03 -6.42 -2.15
CA LEU A 160 -15.60 -5.27 -1.35
C LEU A 160 -16.61 -4.13 -1.49
N VAL A 161 -16.89 -3.42 -0.40
CA VAL A 161 -17.68 -2.20 -0.49
C VAL A 161 -16.77 -1.06 -0.92
N THR A 162 -16.90 -0.63 -2.17
CA THR A 162 -16.12 0.46 -2.76
C THR A 162 -16.95 1.72 -2.94
N VAL A 163 -16.29 2.86 -3.13
CA VAL A 163 -16.95 4.15 -3.36
C VAL A 163 -17.84 4.08 -4.59
N GLY A 164 -17.33 3.56 -5.71
CA GLY A 164 -18.08 3.43 -6.95
C GLY A 164 -19.34 2.59 -6.77
N ARG A 165 -19.21 1.40 -6.16
CA ARG A 165 -20.35 0.51 -5.91
C ARG A 165 -21.36 1.10 -4.93
N TYR A 166 -20.88 1.81 -3.90
CA TYR A 166 -21.74 2.52 -2.96
C TYR A 166 -22.54 3.63 -3.65
N CYS A 167 -21.90 4.42 -4.52
CA CYS A 167 -22.57 5.44 -5.31
C CYS A 167 -23.59 4.83 -6.26
N GLU A 168 -23.24 3.73 -6.94
CA GLU A 168 -24.15 3.00 -7.83
C GLU A 168 -25.40 2.50 -7.09
N THR A 169 -25.20 1.86 -5.94
CA THR A 169 -26.30 1.32 -5.11
C THR A 169 -27.28 2.41 -4.65
N HIS A 170 -26.79 3.64 -4.46
CA HIS A 170 -27.60 4.78 -4.02
C HIS A 170 -28.02 5.72 -5.17
N ASN A 171 -27.71 5.36 -6.43
CA ASN A 171 -27.96 6.16 -7.63
C ASN A 171 -27.38 7.58 -7.55
N MET A 172 -26.15 7.73 -7.03
CA MET A 172 -25.44 9.01 -6.85
C MET A 172 -24.08 9.05 -7.55
N GLN A 173 -23.92 8.34 -8.67
CA GLN A 173 -22.66 8.24 -9.41
C GLN A 173 -22.16 9.58 -9.96
N ASP A 174 -23.08 10.53 -10.16
CA ASP A 174 -22.82 11.87 -10.63
C ASP A 174 -21.95 12.70 -9.67
N ILE A 175 -21.93 12.38 -8.37
CA ILE A 175 -21.00 13.01 -7.41
C ILE A 175 -19.53 12.84 -7.83
N LEU A 176 -19.22 11.73 -8.50
CA LEU A 176 -17.86 11.39 -8.95
C LEU A 176 -17.39 12.28 -10.10
N GLN A 177 -18.30 13.03 -10.74
CA GLN A 177 -18.02 13.95 -11.83
C GLN A 177 -18.30 15.42 -11.44
N ASP A 178 -18.63 15.69 -10.17
CA ASP A 178 -18.91 17.04 -9.70
C ASP A 178 -17.65 17.91 -9.76
N THR A 179 -17.75 19.08 -10.41
CA THR A 179 -16.64 20.03 -10.58
C THR A 179 -16.02 20.53 -9.27
N ARG A 180 -16.73 20.44 -8.14
CA ARG A 180 -16.23 20.80 -6.80
C ARG A 180 -15.47 19.66 -6.14
N LEU A 181 -15.62 18.43 -6.62
CA LEU A 181 -15.04 17.24 -6.01
C LEU A 181 -13.51 17.34 -5.88
N PRO A 182 -12.73 17.76 -6.91
CA PRO A 182 -11.28 17.95 -6.78
C PRO A 182 -10.88 18.81 -5.58
N HIS A 183 -11.58 19.90 -5.31
CA HIS A 183 -11.35 20.75 -4.14
C HIS A 183 -11.71 20.04 -2.82
N CYS A 184 -12.80 19.28 -2.81
CA CYS A 184 -13.25 18.53 -1.63
C CYS A 184 -12.25 17.43 -1.19
N ILE A 185 -11.50 16.86 -2.12
CA ILE A 185 -10.64 15.68 -1.89
C ILE A 185 -9.15 16.00 -1.91
N THR A 186 -8.74 17.19 -2.37
CA THR A 186 -7.33 17.60 -2.35
C THR A 186 -6.96 18.04 -0.93
N PRO A 187 -5.95 17.45 -0.28
CA PRO A 187 -5.47 17.89 1.04
C PRO A 187 -4.97 19.32 0.97
N VAL A 188 -5.26 20.12 2.00
CA VAL A 188 -4.67 21.46 2.11
C VAL A 188 -3.20 21.27 2.52
N PRO A 189 -2.22 21.74 1.72
CA PRO A 189 -0.81 21.55 2.03
C PRO A 189 -0.42 22.34 3.28
N VAL A 190 0.71 21.97 3.89
CA VAL A 190 1.28 22.75 5.00
C VAL A 190 1.71 24.11 4.47
N MET A 191 1.17 25.19 5.06
CA MET A 191 1.49 26.57 4.68
C MET A 191 2.17 27.32 5.82
N LYS A 192 3.17 28.15 5.50
CA LYS A 192 3.85 29.00 6.49
C LYS A 192 2.91 30.07 7.07
N ASP A 193 2.06 30.65 6.23
CA ASP A 193 1.05 31.61 6.67
C ASP A 193 -0.16 30.89 7.29
N ARG A 194 -0.28 31.01 8.61
CA ARG A 194 -1.39 30.41 9.38
C ARG A 194 -2.75 30.98 8.99
N ASN A 195 -2.83 32.24 8.57
CA ASN A 195 -4.09 32.85 8.17
C ASN A 195 -4.56 32.26 6.84
N MET A 196 -3.64 32.11 5.89
CA MET A 196 -3.91 31.43 4.62
C MET A 196 -4.33 29.98 4.85
N LEU A 197 -3.58 29.23 5.67
CA LEU A 197 -3.92 27.85 6.02
C LEU A 197 -5.34 27.73 6.58
N ASN A 198 -5.68 28.55 7.58
CA ASN A 198 -7.00 28.54 8.20
C ASN A 198 -8.11 28.94 7.23
N ARG A 199 -7.84 29.89 6.32
CA ARG A 199 -8.79 30.28 5.27
C ARG A 199 -9.05 29.14 4.28
N CYS A 200 -8.00 28.46 3.81
CA CYS A 200 -8.11 27.31 2.91
C CYS A 200 -8.83 26.13 3.57
N LEU A 201 -8.51 25.81 4.83
CA LEU A 201 -9.19 24.75 5.59
C LEU A 201 -10.71 25.04 5.73
N ARG A 202 -11.07 26.26 6.16
CA ARG A 202 -12.48 26.67 6.24
C ARG A 202 -13.17 26.67 4.88
N GLY A 203 -12.45 27.12 3.85
CA GLY A 203 -12.94 27.11 2.47
C GLY A 203 -13.31 25.71 2.00
N LYS A 204 -12.40 24.75 2.21
CA LYS A 204 -12.64 23.34 1.92
C LYS A 204 -13.86 22.81 2.69
N ASP A 205 -13.98 23.08 3.98
CA ASP A 205 -15.13 22.67 4.80
C ASP A 205 -16.46 23.23 4.26
N VAL A 206 -16.47 24.48 3.79
CA VAL A 206 -17.65 25.10 3.17
C VAL A 206 -18.02 24.42 1.85
N VAL A 207 -17.04 24.14 0.99
CA VAL A 207 -17.29 23.47 -0.30
C VAL A 207 -17.79 22.04 -0.09
N VAL A 208 -17.15 21.27 0.80
CA VAL A 208 -17.59 19.92 1.18
C VAL A 208 -19.01 19.95 1.73
N GLY A 209 -19.31 20.87 2.67
CA GLY A 209 -20.64 20.99 3.26
C GLY A 209 -21.73 21.34 2.23
N LYS A 210 -21.42 22.17 1.24
CA LYS A 210 -22.36 22.47 0.14
C LYS A 210 -22.61 21.25 -0.76
N LEU A 211 -21.55 20.54 -1.15
CA LEU A 211 -21.64 19.32 -1.94
C LEU A 211 -22.48 18.26 -1.23
N VAL A 212 -22.14 17.96 0.03
CA VAL A 212 -22.83 16.96 0.86
C VAL A 212 -24.31 17.28 1.02
N LYS A 213 -24.68 18.53 1.34
CA LYS A 213 -26.08 18.93 1.51
C LYS A 213 -26.89 18.80 0.24
N GLN A 214 -26.32 19.20 -0.89
CA GLN A 214 -26.98 19.11 -2.18
C GLN A 214 -27.30 17.64 -2.52
N TYR A 215 -26.28 16.78 -2.52
CA TYR A 215 -26.43 15.36 -2.82
C TYR A 215 -27.33 14.63 -1.81
N ALA A 216 -27.24 14.97 -0.52
CA ALA A 216 -28.12 14.41 0.50
C ALA A 216 -29.59 14.73 0.22
N SER A 217 -29.88 15.97 -0.20
CA SER A 217 -31.23 16.40 -0.57
C SER A 217 -31.73 15.76 -1.86
N GLU A 218 -30.92 15.77 -2.93
CA GLU A 218 -31.26 15.24 -4.26
C GLU A 218 -31.56 13.73 -4.21
N HIS A 219 -30.73 12.97 -3.47
CA HIS A 219 -30.87 11.52 -3.34
C HIS A 219 -31.68 11.07 -2.12
N ARG A 220 -32.25 12.02 -1.35
CA ARG A 220 -33.08 11.76 -0.14
C ARG A 220 -32.39 10.84 0.87
N MET A 221 -31.14 11.15 1.22
CA MET A 221 -30.34 10.39 2.17
C MET A 221 -29.73 11.30 3.25
N HIS A 222 -29.22 10.69 4.31
CA HIS A 222 -28.57 11.43 5.39
C HIS A 222 -27.23 12.01 4.92
N GLU A 223 -26.86 13.22 5.39
CA GLU A 223 -25.60 13.89 5.02
C GLU A 223 -24.37 12.99 5.28
N ASP A 224 -24.32 12.28 6.41
CA ASP A 224 -23.25 11.33 6.74
C ASP A 224 -23.01 10.26 5.65
N ASN A 225 -24.08 9.82 4.95
CA ASN A 225 -23.98 8.81 3.89
C ASN A 225 -23.35 9.37 2.61
N VAL A 226 -23.45 10.68 2.38
CA VAL A 226 -22.74 11.34 1.27
C VAL A 226 -21.34 11.73 1.72
N GLU A 227 -21.19 12.20 2.96
CA GLU A 227 -19.91 12.63 3.50
C GLU A 227 -18.90 11.47 3.54
N VAL A 228 -19.34 10.23 3.82
CA VAL A 228 -18.46 9.05 3.79
C VAL A 228 -17.85 8.83 2.41
N VAL A 229 -18.55 9.13 1.31
CA VAL A 229 -17.99 9.06 -0.06
C VAL A 229 -16.86 10.05 -0.22
N VAL A 230 -17.10 11.33 0.09
CA VAL A 230 -16.11 12.40 -0.04
C VAL A 230 -14.89 12.11 0.83
N ARG A 231 -15.09 11.66 2.07
CA ARG A 231 -14.00 11.30 2.98
C ARG A 231 -13.20 10.10 2.49
N SER A 232 -13.84 9.07 1.93
CA SER A 232 -13.15 7.90 1.39
C SER A 232 -12.28 8.27 0.18
N LEU A 233 -12.79 9.14 -0.69
CA LEU A 233 -12.05 9.68 -1.83
C LEU A 233 -10.87 10.56 -1.38
N ASN A 234 -11.08 11.41 -0.38
CA ASN A 234 -10.01 12.22 0.22
C ASN A 234 -8.93 11.32 0.85
N ASP A 235 -9.31 10.30 1.62
CA ASP A 235 -8.38 9.35 2.25
C ASP A 235 -7.56 8.61 1.17
N ALA A 236 -8.20 8.16 0.09
CA ALA A 236 -7.54 7.50 -1.04
C ALA A 236 -6.58 8.44 -1.79
N ASN A 237 -6.97 9.72 -1.94
CA ASN A 237 -6.12 10.73 -2.56
C ASN A 237 -4.89 11.04 -1.69
N CYS A 238 -5.06 11.20 -0.38
CA CYS A 238 -3.92 11.34 0.55
C CYS A 238 -2.95 10.17 0.41
N PHE A 239 -3.47 8.93 0.44
CA PHE A 239 -2.65 7.74 0.31
C PHE A 239 -1.89 7.71 -1.02
N SER A 240 -2.57 7.95 -2.15
CA SER A 240 -1.95 7.98 -3.48
C SER A 240 -0.88 9.07 -3.55
N ASN A 241 -1.20 10.29 -3.09
CA ASN A 241 -0.27 11.42 -3.12
C ASN A 241 0.97 11.15 -2.27
N ASP A 242 0.84 10.68 -1.02
CA ASP A 242 2.00 10.42 -0.16
C ASP A 242 2.95 9.37 -0.80
N ASN A 243 2.40 8.33 -1.42
CA ASN A 243 3.20 7.27 -2.05
C ASN A 243 3.82 7.70 -3.40
N VAL A 244 3.10 8.52 -4.18
CA VAL A 244 3.56 9.04 -5.46
C VAL A 244 4.57 10.16 -5.25
N GLU A 245 4.29 11.13 -4.37
CA GLU A 245 5.11 12.29 -4.06
C GLU A 245 6.49 11.87 -3.54
N THR A 246 6.56 10.84 -2.70
CA THR A 246 7.85 10.33 -2.20
C THR A 246 8.73 9.78 -3.34
N SER A 247 8.14 9.02 -4.27
CA SER A 247 8.83 8.52 -5.46
C SER A 247 9.24 9.67 -6.41
N GLU A 248 8.36 10.65 -6.61
CA GLU A 248 8.64 11.84 -7.41
C GLU A 248 9.76 12.68 -6.81
N ARG A 249 9.78 12.87 -5.49
CA ARG A 249 10.84 13.60 -4.80
C ARG A 249 12.19 12.94 -4.97
N LEU A 250 12.25 11.61 -4.93
CA LEU A 250 13.49 10.88 -5.15
C LEU A 250 13.93 10.94 -6.63
N LEU A 251 12.98 10.92 -7.58
CA LEU A 251 13.24 11.17 -9.00
C LEU A 251 13.79 12.59 -9.27
N GLU A 252 13.27 13.61 -8.59
CA GLU A 252 13.80 14.98 -8.64
C GLU A 252 15.24 15.02 -8.17
N LEU A 253 15.55 14.37 -7.04
CA LEU A 253 16.91 14.31 -6.50
C LEU A 253 17.88 13.57 -7.44
N LEU A 254 17.43 12.50 -8.11
CA LEU A 254 18.22 11.84 -9.16
C LEU A 254 18.56 12.82 -10.28
N LYS A 255 17.57 13.54 -10.81
CA LYS A 255 17.74 14.51 -11.90
C LYS A 255 18.55 15.75 -11.50
N GLN A 256 18.47 16.13 -10.23
CA GLN A 256 19.19 17.29 -9.68
C GLN A 256 20.68 17.00 -9.50
N TYR A 257 21.03 15.82 -8.95
CA TYR A 257 22.41 15.51 -8.55
C TYR A 257 23.19 14.67 -9.55
N PHE A 258 22.52 14.01 -10.48
CA PHE A 258 23.13 13.08 -11.44
C PHE A 258 22.68 13.41 -12.87
N THR A 259 23.54 13.12 -13.85
CA THR A 259 23.23 13.32 -15.27
C THR A 259 23.63 12.08 -16.05
N PRO A 260 22.89 11.61 -17.07
CA PRO A 260 23.22 10.36 -17.77
C PRO A 260 24.49 10.45 -18.63
N ILE A 261 24.98 11.66 -18.93
CA ILE A 261 26.03 11.91 -19.93
C ILE A 261 27.41 12.04 -19.29
N SER A 262 27.48 12.60 -18.08
CA SER A 262 28.74 12.92 -17.42
C SER A 262 28.67 12.63 -15.93
N CYS A 263 29.78 12.13 -15.39
CA CYS A 263 29.95 11.92 -13.97
C CYS A 263 31.36 12.30 -13.52
N THR A 264 31.47 12.54 -12.22
CA THR A 264 32.72 12.61 -11.47
C THR A 264 32.84 11.33 -10.64
N GLU A 265 33.97 11.12 -9.97
CA GLU A 265 34.11 10.01 -9.01
C GLU A 265 33.00 10.01 -7.94
N LEU A 266 32.64 11.20 -7.45
CA LEU A 266 31.59 11.41 -6.43
C LEU A 266 30.16 11.26 -6.96
N THR A 267 29.95 11.26 -8.28
CA THR A 267 28.63 11.15 -8.90
C THR A 267 28.50 9.95 -9.85
N SER A 268 29.54 9.14 -9.98
CA SER A 268 29.47 7.91 -10.77
C SER A 268 28.51 6.92 -10.11
N LEU A 269 27.63 6.38 -10.95
CA LEU A 269 26.65 5.35 -10.60
C LEU A 269 27.06 3.97 -11.15
N ALA A 270 28.27 3.83 -11.69
CA ALA A 270 28.68 2.55 -12.24
C ALA A 270 28.70 1.46 -11.16
N ILE A 271 28.24 0.27 -11.52
CA ILE A 271 28.26 -0.94 -10.70
C ILE A 271 28.85 -2.08 -11.53
N ASP A 272 29.59 -2.96 -10.87
CA ASP A 272 30.25 -4.10 -11.49
C ASP A 272 29.85 -5.36 -10.73
N GLU A 273 29.46 -6.39 -11.47
CA GLU A 273 29.08 -7.67 -10.88
C GLU A 273 30.21 -8.24 -10.01
N GLY A 274 29.87 -8.70 -8.81
CA GLY A 274 30.82 -9.22 -7.83
C GLY A 274 31.51 -8.16 -6.98
N ALA A 275 31.42 -6.88 -7.33
CA ALA A 275 31.90 -5.77 -6.50
C ALA A 275 30.81 -5.26 -5.56
N ASP A 276 31.15 -5.07 -4.28
CA ASP A 276 30.25 -4.55 -3.23
C ASP A 276 28.90 -5.31 -3.11
N GLY A 277 28.86 -6.57 -3.55
CA GLY A 277 27.65 -7.41 -3.54
C GLY A 277 26.73 -7.24 -4.76
N SER A 278 27.10 -6.41 -5.74
CA SER A 278 26.33 -6.19 -6.97
C SER A 278 26.21 -7.47 -7.79
N ARG A 279 25.04 -7.70 -8.38
CA ARG A 279 24.75 -8.80 -9.32
C ARG A 279 24.59 -8.33 -10.76
N LEU A 280 24.56 -7.03 -10.97
CA LEU A 280 24.47 -6.38 -12.28
C LEU A 280 25.75 -5.62 -12.58
N THR A 281 26.10 -5.56 -13.87
CA THR A 281 27.16 -4.69 -14.38
C THR A 281 26.55 -3.60 -15.25
N HIS A 282 26.59 -2.37 -14.78
CA HIS A 282 26.10 -1.20 -15.51
C HIS A 282 27.14 -0.09 -15.49
N ASN A 283 27.42 0.51 -16.65
CA ASN A 283 28.10 1.80 -16.68
C ASN A 283 27.19 2.89 -16.07
N HIS A 284 27.75 4.07 -15.80
CA HIS A 284 27.01 5.17 -15.18
C HIS A 284 25.71 5.54 -15.91
N LYS A 285 25.73 5.66 -17.25
CA LYS A 285 24.55 6.01 -18.05
C LYS A 285 23.46 4.95 -17.90
N MET A 286 23.83 3.67 -17.99
CA MET A 286 22.90 2.56 -17.84
C MET A 286 22.29 2.52 -16.44
N GLN A 287 23.08 2.67 -15.38
CA GLN A 287 22.55 2.69 -14.02
C GLN A 287 21.62 3.88 -13.79
N TYR A 288 21.97 5.08 -14.26
CA TYR A 288 21.10 6.25 -14.18
C TYR A 288 19.73 5.97 -14.81
N ILE A 289 19.72 5.43 -16.02
CA ILE A 289 18.49 5.11 -16.76
C ILE A 289 17.69 4.02 -16.03
N PHE A 290 18.37 2.98 -15.53
CA PHE A 290 17.74 1.88 -14.78
C PHE A 290 17.05 2.38 -13.50
N VAL A 291 17.70 3.28 -12.75
CA VAL A 291 17.12 3.91 -11.55
C VAL A 291 15.93 4.79 -11.91
N LEU A 292 16.07 5.63 -12.95
CA LEU A 292 15.01 6.51 -13.44
C LEU A 292 13.74 5.70 -13.81
N GLN A 293 13.91 4.60 -14.54
CA GLN A 293 12.83 3.69 -14.92
C GLN A 293 12.20 3.02 -13.71
N SER A 294 13.02 2.52 -12.78
CA SER A 294 12.54 1.81 -11.60
C SER A 294 11.70 2.71 -10.70
N LEU A 295 12.18 3.92 -10.40
CA LEU A 295 11.43 4.88 -9.59
C LEU A 295 10.15 5.36 -10.30
N SER A 296 10.19 5.54 -11.62
CA SER A 296 8.99 5.92 -12.40
C SER A 296 7.95 4.79 -12.42
N LEU A 297 8.39 3.55 -12.54
CA LEU A 297 7.53 2.38 -12.43
C LEU A 297 6.91 2.28 -11.03
N TRP A 298 7.69 2.47 -9.96
CA TRP A 298 7.17 2.46 -8.59
C TRP A 298 6.11 3.54 -8.38
N LYS A 299 6.37 4.76 -8.86
CA LYS A 299 5.40 5.86 -8.88
C LYS A 299 4.09 5.45 -9.59
N ASN A 300 4.18 4.87 -10.78
CA ASN A 300 3.02 4.50 -11.58
C ASN A 300 2.25 3.30 -10.97
N MET A 301 2.93 2.35 -10.34
CA MET A 301 2.31 1.26 -9.56
C MET A 301 1.58 1.80 -8.33
N CYS A 302 2.21 2.69 -7.56
CA CYS A 302 1.61 3.29 -6.37
C CYS A 302 0.36 4.13 -6.72
N ARG A 303 0.40 4.86 -7.83
CA ARG A 303 -0.75 5.63 -8.35
C ARG A 303 -1.98 4.75 -8.62
N LYS A 304 -1.77 3.48 -8.99
CA LYS A 304 -2.82 2.50 -9.29
C LYS A 304 -3.00 1.46 -8.18
N MET A 305 -2.46 1.70 -6.98
CA MET A 305 -2.40 0.70 -5.91
C MET A 305 -3.76 0.09 -5.54
N TYR A 306 -4.82 0.90 -5.43
CA TYR A 306 -6.15 0.36 -5.09
C TYR A 306 -6.72 -0.58 -6.17
N LEU A 307 -6.56 -0.21 -7.45
CA LEU A 307 -6.93 -1.07 -8.57
C LEU A 307 -6.14 -2.39 -8.52
N LEU A 308 -4.82 -2.30 -8.41
CA LEU A 308 -3.95 -3.48 -8.37
C LEU A 308 -4.29 -4.38 -7.16
N TRP A 309 -4.57 -3.80 -6.00
CA TRP A 309 -4.95 -4.53 -4.80
C TRP A 309 -6.30 -5.25 -4.97
N SER A 310 -7.31 -4.58 -5.51
CA SER A 310 -8.61 -5.20 -5.79
C SER A 310 -8.46 -6.43 -6.68
N LEU A 311 -7.74 -6.29 -7.81
CA LEU A 311 -7.49 -7.40 -8.74
C LEU A 311 -6.68 -8.53 -8.09
N ALA A 312 -5.72 -8.19 -7.23
CA ALA A 312 -4.94 -9.18 -6.49
C ALA A 312 -5.82 -10.04 -5.57
N GLU A 313 -6.76 -9.42 -4.85
CA GLU A 313 -7.68 -10.18 -4.00
C GLU A 313 -8.71 -10.98 -4.79
N GLU A 314 -9.20 -10.44 -5.90
CA GLU A 314 -10.10 -11.16 -6.81
C GLU A 314 -9.43 -12.42 -7.37
N ASP A 315 -8.18 -12.33 -7.82
CA ASP A 315 -7.40 -13.47 -8.27
C ASP A 315 -7.14 -14.46 -7.12
N MET A 316 -6.72 -13.97 -5.94
CA MET A 316 -6.45 -14.81 -4.76
C MET A 316 -7.67 -15.61 -4.31
N LEU A 317 -8.84 -14.97 -4.30
CA LEU A 317 -10.09 -15.52 -3.79
C LEU A 317 -10.99 -16.07 -4.89
N ASN A 318 -10.45 -16.29 -6.09
CA ASN A 318 -11.16 -16.93 -7.20
C ASN A 318 -11.34 -18.43 -6.91
N PRO A 319 -12.57 -18.96 -6.81
CA PRO A 319 -12.79 -20.39 -6.58
C PRO A 319 -12.36 -21.28 -7.76
N ASN A 320 -12.21 -20.70 -8.95
CA ASN A 320 -11.85 -21.43 -10.17
C ASN A 320 -10.33 -21.47 -10.42
N GLU A 321 -9.55 -20.67 -9.70
CA GLU A 321 -8.08 -20.64 -9.82
C GLU A 321 -7.49 -21.20 -8.52
N LYS A 322 -7.20 -22.50 -8.47
CA LYS A 322 -6.67 -23.14 -7.27
C LYS A 322 -5.19 -22.82 -7.08
N TYR A 323 -4.76 -22.66 -5.82
CA TYR A 323 -3.33 -22.61 -5.51
C TYR A 323 -2.72 -24.03 -5.47
N GLU A 324 -1.42 -24.11 -5.71
CA GLU A 324 -0.59 -25.28 -5.48
C GLU A 324 0.36 -25.01 -4.30
N LEU A 325 0.51 -25.97 -3.38
CA LEU A 325 1.54 -25.90 -2.35
C LEU A 325 2.85 -26.39 -2.94
N ARG A 326 3.79 -25.48 -3.14
CA ARG A 326 5.07 -25.78 -3.80
C ARG A 326 6.24 -25.21 -3.01
N MET A 327 7.35 -25.95 -3.00
CA MET A 327 8.63 -25.45 -2.49
C MET A 327 9.27 -24.57 -3.57
N THR A 328 9.44 -23.28 -3.29
CA THR A 328 9.89 -22.29 -4.28
C THR A 328 11.35 -21.87 -4.12
N GLY A 329 12.11 -22.55 -3.25
CA GLY A 329 13.42 -22.08 -2.79
C GLY A 329 13.32 -21.11 -1.60
N GLN A 330 12.24 -20.32 -1.53
CA GLN A 330 11.92 -19.41 -0.42
C GLN A 330 11.05 -20.08 0.67
N GLY A 331 11.12 -21.41 0.78
CA GLY A 331 10.23 -22.23 1.60
C GLY A 331 8.99 -22.71 0.86
N LEU A 332 8.03 -23.24 1.63
CA LEU A 332 6.75 -23.70 1.08
C LEU A 332 5.81 -22.52 0.89
N GLN A 333 5.28 -22.36 -0.31
CA GLN A 333 4.39 -21.28 -0.66
C GLN A 333 3.09 -21.78 -1.30
N ARG A 334 2.04 -20.98 -1.15
CA ARG A 334 0.79 -21.12 -1.93
C ARG A 334 0.98 -20.42 -3.26
N VAL A 335 1.36 -21.19 -4.28
CA VAL A 335 1.61 -20.68 -5.62
C VAL A 335 0.29 -20.63 -6.40
N GLN A 336 -0.10 -19.47 -6.90
CA GLN A 336 -1.37 -19.27 -7.59
C GLN A 336 -1.22 -18.24 -8.70
N LYS A 337 -1.75 -18.55 -9.89
CA LYS A 337 -1.78 -17.59 -10.99
C LYS A 337 -2.67 -16.41 -10.63
N ALA A 338 -2.29 -15.23 -11.12
CA ALA A 338 -3.08 -14.01 -10.94
C ALA A 338 -3.21 -13.28 -12.30
N PRO A 339 -4.06 -13.81 -13.21
CA PRO A 339 -4.12 -13.34 -14.59
C PRO A 339 -4.68 -11.92 -14.72
N GLN A 340 -5.55 -11.46 -13.83
CA GLN A 340 -6.11 -10.11 -13.89
C GLN A 340 -5.07 -9.10 -13.40
N LEU A 341 -4.45 -9.39 -12.27
CA LEU A 341 -3.35 -8.58 -11.75
C LEU A 341 -2.18 -8.53 -12.75
N PHE A 342 -1.80 -9.66 -13.36
CA PHE A 342 -0.73 -9.72 -14.36
C PHE A 342 -0.97 -8.73 -15.52
N LYS A 343 -2.18 -8.75 -16.09
CA LYS A 343 -2.57 -7.84 -17.20
C LYS A 343 -2.50 -6.38 -16.77
N ALA A 344 -2.97 -6.07 -15.56
CA ALA A 344 -2.92 -4.70 -15.05
C ALA A 344 -1.48 -4.21 -14.85
N ILE A 345 -0.60 -5.04 -14.28
CA ILE A 345 0.84 -4.74 -14.12
C ILE A 345 1.48 -4.52 -15.50
N GLN A 346 1.18 -5.36 -16.48
CA GLN A 346 1.69 -5.23 -17.84
C GLN A 346 1.28 -3.89 -18.48
N GLN A 347 0.04 -3.44 -18.24
CA GLN A 347 -0.41 -2.13 -18.71
C GLN A 347 0.37 -0.99 -18.02
N VAL A 348 0.58 -1.05 -16.71
CA VAL A 348 1.37 -0.03 -15.98
C VAL A 348 2.81 0.03 -16.50
N LEU A 349 3.41 -1.14 -16.76
CA LEU A 349 4.74 -1.21 -17.35
C LEU A 349 4.78 -0.56 -18.73
N GLN A 350 3.80 -0.87 -19.59
CA GLN A 350 3.73 -0.32 -20.94
C GLN A 350 3.56 1.21 -20.93
N GLU A 351 2.67 1.75 -20.09
CA GLU A 351 2.52 3.20 -19.89
C GLU A 351 3.83 3.85 -19.41
N THR A 352 4.52 3.21 -18.47
CA THR A 352 5.81 3.71 -17.96
C THR A 352 6.89 3.72 -19.05
N LYS A 353 6.90 2.72 -19.94
CA LYS A 353 7.82 2.68 -21.09
C LYS A 353 7.48 3.76 -22.11
N GLU A 354 6.20 4.00 -22.37
CA GLU A 354 5.75 5.08 -23.26
C GLU A 354 6.15 6.47 -22.73
N GLU A 355 6.10 6.67 -21.40
CA GLU A 355 6.56 7.90 -20.75
C GLU A 355 8.09 8.14 -20.91
N LEU A 356 8.91 7.08 -20.91
CA LEU A 356 10.37 7.18 -20.80
C LEU A 356 11.15 6.81 -22.08
N GLY A 357 10.54 6.10 -23.02
CA GLY A 357 11.17 5.58 -24.23
C GLY A 357 11.91 4.27 -24.00
N GLU A 358 13.24 4.32 -23.92
CA GLU A 358 14.09 3.13 -23.77
C GLU A 358 13.82 2.38 -22.44
N TRP A 359 14.03 1.06 -22.43
CA TRP A 359 13.94 0.20 -21.23
C TRP A 359 15.27 -0.53 -20.98
N VAL A 360 15.81 -0.43 -19.76
CA VAL A 360 17.03 -1.14 -19.33
C VAL A 360 16.63 -2.21 -18.32
N GLY A 361 17.12 -3.44 -18.49
CA GLY A 361 16.78 -4.60 -17.67
C GLY A 361 15.64 -5.44 -18.26
N SER A 362 15.16 -6.41 -17.49
CA SER A 362 14.15 -7.36 -17.94
C SER A 362 12.74 -6.78 -17.82
N GLU A 363 11.88 -7.09 -18.79
CA GLU A 363 10.44 -6.80 -18.76
C GLU A 363 9.62 -7.94 -18.11
N ARG A 364 10.30 -8.99 -17.66
CA ARG A 364 9.67 -10.16 -17.05
C ARG A 364 8.95 -9.76 -15.76
N ILE A 365 7.67 -10.11 -15.68
CA ILE A 365 6.83 -9.99 -14.49
C ILE A 365 6.72 -11.39 -13.90
N HIS A 366 7.28 -11.59 -12.70
CA HIS A 366 7.01 -12.81 -11.94
C HIS A 366 5.71 -12.66 -11.16
N LEU A 367 4.82 -13.64 -11.32
CA LEU A 367 3.53 -13.68 -10.64
C LEU A 367 2.87 -15.05 -10.78
N GLY A 368 2.61 -15.71 -9.66
CA GLY A 368 2.14 -17.09 -9.64
C GLY A 368 3.23 -18.11 -9.96
N ASP A 369 4.48 -17.81 -9.59
CA ASP A 369 5.66 -18.65 -9.83
C ASP A 369 6.56 -18.73 -8.60
N ASP A 370 7.79 -19.23 -8.75
CA ASP A 370 8.68 -19.43 -7.60
C ASP A 370 9.22 -18.12 -7.00
N GLN A 371 9.26 -17.03 -7.79
CA GLN A 371 9.79 -15.74 -7.37
C GLN A 371 8.72 -14.87 -6.70
N VAL A 372 7.51 -14.91 -7.24
CA VAL A 372 6.33 -14.24 -6.68
C VAL A 372 5.20 -15.27 -6.63
N PRO A 373 5.07 -16.01 -5.51
CA PRO A 373 4.15 -17.14 -5.41
C PRO A 373 2.70 -16.80 -5.72
N ASN A 374 2.23 -15.62 -5.32
CA ASN A 374 0.85 -15.25 -5.50
C ASN A 374 0.66 -13.72 -5.51
N ALA A 375 -0.55 -13.28 -5.84
CA ALA A 375 -0.89 -11.87 -5.98
C ALA A 375 -0.62 -11.03 -4.73
N PHE A 376 -0.80 -11.62 -3.54
CA PHE A 376 -0.57 -10.90 -2.29
C PHE A 376 0.91 -10.56 -2.09
N HIS A 377 1.83 -11.48 -2.42
CA HIS A 377 3.27 -11.19 -2.36
C HIS A 377 3.66 -10.01 -3.25
N PHE A 378 3.06 -9.91 -4.43
CA PHE A 378 3.31 -8.79 -5.33
C PHE A 378 2.85 -7.46 -4.72
N ILE A 379 1.61 -7.39 -4.26
CA ILE A 379 1.05 -6.17 -3.66
C ILE A 379 1.80 -5.77 -2.39
N ASP A 380 2.19 -6.73 -1.55
CA ASP A 380 2.94 -6.44 -0.33
C ASP A 380 4.33 -5.85 -0.64
N LYS A 381 5.04 -6.33 -1.68
CA LYS A 381 6.31 -5.74 -2.14
C LYS A 381 6.14 -4.26 -2.50
N TYR A 382 5.15 -3.92 -3.33
CA TYR A 382 4.94 -2.54 -3.78
C TYR A 382 4.34 -1.64 -2.69
N GLY A 383 3.61 -2.21 -1.72
CA GLY A 383 3.16 -1.49 -0.53
C GLY A 383 4.30 -0.99 0.36
N GLN A 384 5.53 -1.47 0.17
CA GLN A 384 6.71 -1.07 0.96
C GLN A 384 7.51 0.10 0.36
N VAL A 385 7.21 0.53 -0.88
CA VAL A 385 7.98 1.58 -1.60
C VAL A 385 8.19 2.82 -0.72
N SER A 386 7.11 3.37 -0.17
CA SER A 386 7.19 4.57 0.66
C SER A 386 7.95 4.35 1.97
N ARG A 387 7.92 3.13 2.53
CA ARG A 387 8.70 2.82 3.73
C ARG A 387 10.20 2.83 3.48
N ILE A 388 10.62 2.47 2.28
CA ILE A 388 12.03 2.55 1.87
C ILE A 388 12.42 4.01 1.64
N ILE A 389 11.60 4.77 0.91
CA ILE A 389 11.96 6.11 0.44
C ILE A 389 11.84 7.17 1.54
N ILE A 390 10.79 7.14 2.36
CA ILE A 390 10.52 8.19 3.37
C ILE A 390 11.70 8.37 4.34
N PRO A 391 12.31 7.32 4.93
CA PRO A 391 13.47 7.49 5.82
C PRO A 391 14.68 8.11 5.12
N ILE A 392 14.90 7.80 3.83
CA ILE A 392 15.95 8.44 3.02
C ILE A 392 15.65 9.93 2.90
N LEU A 393 14.45 10.30 2.44
CA LEU A 393 14.06 11.71 2.27
C LEU A 393 14.10 12.49 3.60
N ARG A 394 13.67 11.89 4.70
CA ARG A 394 13.76 12.47 6.05
C ARG A 394 15.20 12.74 6.44
N THR A 395 16.08 11.78 6.22
CA THR A 395 17.52 11.95 6.49
C THR A 395 18.10 13.09 5.67
N LEU A 396 17.81 13.13 4.37
CA LEU A 396 18.28 14.19 3.47
C LEU A 396 17.78 15.57 3.90
N GLY A 397 16.50 15.70 4.27
CA GLY A 397 15.94 16.95 4.79
C GLY A 397 16.50 17.33 6.17
N HIS A 398 16.79 16.35 7.03
CA HIS A 398 17.38 16.62 8.34
C HIS A 398 18.81 17.15 8.26
N ILE A 399 19.57 16.76 7.23
CA ILE A 399 20.92 17.32 6.98
C ILE A 399 20.86 18.86 6.84
N ASP A 400 19.82 19.41 6.20
CA ASP A 400 19.61 20.87 6.10
C ASP A 400 19.39 21.54 7.46
N HIS A 401 18.83 20.80 8.43
CA HIS A 401 18.67 21.29 9.80
C HIS A 401 19.99 21.22 10.57
N LEU A 402 20.78 20.16 10.38
CA LEU A 402 22.10 20.01 11.01
C LEU A 402 23.04 21.16 10.62
N GLU A 403 23.00 21.62 9.38
CA GLU A 403 23.84 22.73 8.92
C GLU A 403 23.58 24.07 9.64
N ARG A 404 22.44 24.22 10.32
CA ARG A 404 22.09 25.43 11.08
C ARG A 404 22.78 25.51 12.44
N HIS A 405 23.34 24.41 12.93
CA HIS A 405 24.03 24.34 14.22
C HIS A 405 25.54 24.24 14.02
N ALA A 406 26.31 25.10 14.68
CA ALA A 406 27.74 25.25 14.42
C ALA A 406 28.55 23.95 14.58
N GLU A 407 28.26 23.18 15.62
CA GLU A 407 28.95 21.90 15.92
C GLU A 407 28.61 20.82 14.88
N HIS A 408 27.33 20.63 14.56
CA HIS A 408 26.90 19.66 13.55
C HIS A 408 27.40 20.03 12.15
N ALA A 409 27.40 21.33 11.81
CA ALA A 409 27.96 21.82 10.56
C ALA A 409 29.48 21.60 10.47
N ALA A 410 30.20 21.68 11.59
CA ALA A 410 31.63 21.34 11.62
C ALA A 410 31.85 19.85 11.33
N TYR A 411 31.08 18.96 11.98
CA TYR A 411 31.09 17.53 11.69
C TYR A 411 30.80 17.22 10.20
N LEU A 412 29.76 17.83 9.63
CA LEU A 412 29.42 17.63 8.22
C LEU A 412 30.55 18.05 7.27
N ARG A 413 31.23 19.17 7.55
CA ARG A 413 32.38 19.62 6.76
C ARG A 413 33.58 18.71 6.92
N GLU A 414 33.88 18.26 8.14
CA GLU A 414 35.04 17.43 8.42
C GLU A 414 34.92 16.03 7.82
N VAL A 415 33.75 15.39 7.98
CA VAL A 415 33.55 14.00 7.56
C VAL A 415 33.09 13.89 6.10
N TRP A 416 32.22 14.79 5.66
CA TRP A 416 31.56 14.67 4.35
C TRP A 416 31.96 15.76 3.37
N GLY A 417 32.68 16.81 3.80
CA GLY A 417 32.96 17.98 2.97
C GLY A 417 31.79 18.97 2.86
N GLY A 418 30.70 18.76 3.62
CA GLY A 418 29.50 19.60 3.63
C GLY A 418 28.19 18.78 3.63
N GLY A 419 27.06 19.41 3.95
CA GLY A 419 25.76 18.74 3.94
C GLY A 419 25.34 18.27 2.54
N GLU A 420 25.63 19.06 1.51
CA GLU A 420 25.36 18.69 0.12
C GLU A 420 26.11 17.42 -0.32
N GLN A 421 27.37 17.29 0.07
CA GLN A 421 28.17 16.09 -0.21
C GLN A 421 27.67 14.88 0.59
N ALA A 422 27.25 15.08 1.84
CA ALA A 422 26.62 14.04 2.64
C ALA A 422 25.33 13.50 1.98
N LYS A 423 24.46 14.39 1.48
CA LYS A 423 23.25 14.02 0.73
C LYS A 423 23.60 13.22 -0.53
N ARG A 424 24.58 13.68 -1.31
CA ARG A 424 25.02 12.98 -2.52
C ARG A 424 25.63 11.61 -2.21
N ALA A 425 26.34 11.44 -1.09
CA ALA A 425 26.88 10.15 -0.68
C ALA A 425 25.75 9.13 -0.42
N ILE A 426 24.71 9.53 0.33
CA ILE A 426 23.53 8.69 0.58
C ILE A 426 22.83 8.33 -0.74
N LEU A 427 22.53 9.33 -1.57
CA LEU A 427 21.82 9.14 -2.84
C LEU A 427 22.61 8.27 -3.81
N ARG A 428 23.92 8.50 -3.94
CA ARG A 428 24.80 7.71 -4.81
C ARG A 428 24.82 6.25 -4.38
N ASP A 429 24.97 5.98 -3.08
CA ASP A 429 24.99 4.61 -2.57
C ASP A 429 23.64 3.93 -2.79
N PHE A 430 22.52 4.60 -2.54
CA PHE A 430 21.19 4.07 -2.80
C PHE A 430 20.94 3.83 -4.30
N PHE A 431 21.29 4.76 -5.17
CA PHE A 431 21.08 4.60 -6.62
C PHE A 431 22.01 3.55 -7.26
N ARG A 432 23.14 3.23 -6.64
CA ARG A 432 23.96 2.08 -7.01
C ARG A 432 23.38 0.80 -6.44
N HIS A 433 23.32 0.70 -5.12
CA HIS A 433 23.16 -0.57 -4.41
C HIS A 433 21.72 -0.89 -4.00
N GLY A 434 20.80 0.08 -4.12
CA GLY A 434 19.37 -0.18 -4.08
C GLY A 434 18.82 -0.73 -5.39
N PHE A 435 19.64 -0.78 -6.45
CA PHE A 435 19.25 -1.17 -7.81
C PHE A 435 20.35 -1.99 -8.52
N ASP A 436 21.09 -2.81 -7.78
CA ASP A 436 22.26 -3.56 -8.28
C ASP A 436 22.02 -5.07 -8.48
N GLY A 437 20.78 -5.53 -8.30
CA GLY A 437 20.42 -6.94 -8.38
C GLY A 437 20.74 -7.77 -7.13
N SER A 438 21.29 -7.14 -6.08
CA SER A 438 21.52 -7.82 -4.81
C SER A 438 20.20 -8.24 -4.13
N GLY A 439 20.30 -9.22 -3.22
CA GLY A 439 19.15 -9.79 -2.51
C GLY A 439 18.39 -10.90 -3.25
N GLY A 440 18.68 -11.16 -4.52
CA GLY A 440 18.17 -12.33 -5.25
C GLY A 440 18.96 -13.61 -4.92
N ASP A 441 18.26 -14.75 -4.90
CA ASP A 441 18.85 -16.05 -4.55
C ASP A 441 19.72 -16.63 -5.68
N ASN A 442 19.39 -16.34 -6.95
CA ASN A 442 20.03 -16.95 -8.13
C ASN A 442 20.47 -15.90 -9.17
N MET A 443 21.33 -16.30 -10.11
CA MET A 443 21.85 -15.42 -11.17
C MET A 443 20.79 -15.05 -12.22
N ASP A 444 19.81 -15.93 -12.47
CA ASP A 444 18.62 -15.66 -13.29
C ASP A 444 17.66 -14.65 -12.61
N ASP A 445 17.85 -14.43 -11.30
CA ASP A 445 17.05 -13.60 -10.40
C ASP A 445 17.78 -12.29 -10.03
N ALA A 446 18.75 -11.84 -10.85
CA ALA A 446 19.63 -10.69 -10.58
C ALA A 446 18.92 -9.31 -10.56
N GLY A 447 17.68 -9.22 -10.05
CA GLY A 447 16.92 -8.00 -9.75
C GLY A 447 16.57 -7.11 -10.94
N SER A 448 16.84 -7.55 -12.18
CA SER A 448 16.52 -6.78 -13.39
C SER A 448 15.05 -6.88 -13.82
N CYS A 449 14.35 -7.94 -13.39
CA CYS A 449 12.92 -8.14 -13.62
C CYS A 449 12.07 -7.11 -12.85
N ILE A 450 10.79 -7.01 -13.20
CA ILE A 450 9.89 -5.97 -12.72
C ILE A 450 9.75 -5.99 -11.19
N ASP A 451 9.52 -7.16 -10.63
CA ASP A 451 9.42 -7.36 -9.18
C ASP A 451 10.80 -7.45 -8.49
N GLY A 452 11.85 -7.84 -9.22
CA GLY A 452 13.22 -7.90 -8.71
C GLY A 452 13.85 -6.54 -8.42
N ARG A 453 13.37 -5.46 -9.06
CA ARG A 453 13.85 -4.09 -8.82
C ARG A 453 13.68 -3.64 -7.37
N LEU A 454 12.67 -4.14 -6.66
CA LEU A 454 12.44 -3.84 -5.25
C LEU A 454 13.30 -4.70 -4.30
N THR A 455 13.75 -5.87 -4.74
CA THR A 455 14.53 -6.80 -3.93
C THR A 455 15.86 -6.19 -3.50
N SER A 456 16.57 -5.51 -4.41
CA SER A 456 17.84 -4.84 -4.09
C SER A 456 17.67 -3.68 -3.13
N ALA A 457 16.58 -2.92 -3.25
CA ALA A 457 16.26 -1.85 -2.30
C ALA A 457 16.00 -2.39 -0.89
N TRP A 458 15.33 -3.54 -0.78
CA TRP A 458 15.14 -4.22 0.51
C TRP A 458 16.48 -4.72 1.08
N ASN A 459 17.33 -5.33 0.25
CA ASN A 459 18.67 -5.73 0.67
C ASN A 459 19.52 -4.54 1.13
N TRP A 460 19.43 -3.39 0.45
CA TRP A 460 20.08 -2.15 0.87
C TRP A 460 19.59 -1.71 2.27
N CYS A 461 18.28 -1.75 2.52
CA CYS A 461 17.70 -1.42 3.81
C CYS A 461 18.22 -2.31 4.94
N ASN A 462 18.35 -3.62 4.71
CA ASN A 462 18.90 -4.56 5.69
C ASN A 462 20.37 -4.28 6.04
N ASN A 463 21.11 -3.70 5.10
CA ASN A 463 22.52 -3.39 5.25
C ASN A 463 22.79 -1.96 5.72
N ILE A 464 21.75 -1.15 5.98
CA ILE A 464 21.88 0.28 6.29
C ILE A 464 22.84 0.57 7.45
N ARG A 465 22.85 -0.29 8.47
CA ARG A 465 23.69 -0.14 9.68
C ARG A 465 25.19 -0.25 9.39
N PHE A 466 25.56 -0.80 8.24
CA PHE A 466 26.95 -0.98 7.81
C PHE A 466 27.41 0.16 6.89
N LYS A 467 26.51 1.06 6.50
CA LYS A 467 26.85 2.20 5.64
C LYS A 467 27.49 3.30 6.46
N GLU A 468 28.52 3.95 5.91
CA GLU A 468 29.26 5.01 6.59
C GLU A 468 28.38 6.20 6.99
N PHE A 469 27.31 6.46 6.24
CA PHE A 469 26.33 7.52 6.51
C PHE A 469 25.22 7.10 7.48
N TYR A 470 25.26 5.90 8.06
CA TYR A 470 24.28 5.46 9.06
C TYR A 470 24.12 6.42 10.25
N PRO A 471 25.17 7.07 10.78
CA PRO A 471 25.01 8.09 11.82
C PRO A 471 24.08 9.24 11.42
N LEU A 472 24.02 9.62 10.14
CA LEU A 472 23.10 10.66 9.66
C LEU A 472 21.65 10.22 9.73
N PHE A 473 21.36 8.94 9.47
CA PHE A 473 20.05 8.35 9.71
C PHE A 473 19.68 8.46 11.19
N LEU A 474 20.59 8.07 12.10
CA LEU A 474 20.35 8.18 13.55
C LEU A 474 20.07 9.62 14.00
N PHE A 475 20.80 10.61 13.49
CA PHE A 475 20.53 12.04 13.77
C PHE A 475 19.12 12.46 13.35
N SER A 476 18.61 11.90 12.25
CA SER A 476 17.24 12.17 11.79
C SER A 476 16.14 11.47 12.60
N GLY A 477 16.49 10.75 13.67
CA GLY A 477 15.56 9.98 14.50
C GLY A 477 15.20 8.61 13.90
N PHE A 478 15.99 8.10 12.95
CA PHE A 478 15.75 6.80 12.34
C PHE A 478 15.92 5.66 13.34
N SER A 479 14.89 4.83 13.50
CA SER A 479 14.96 3.58 14.27
C SER A 479 15.09 2.36 13.36
N SER A 480 14.20 2.24 12.38
CA SER A 480 14.18 1.15 11.39
C SER A 480 13.26 1.52 10.21
N PHE A 481 13.42 0.83 9.08
CA PHE A 481 12.50 0.94 7.93
C PHE A 481 11.11 0.35 8.23
N ASP A 482 10.99 -0.41 9.32
CA ASP A 482 9.73 -0.96 9.83
C ASP A 482 9.12 -0.17 10.99
N GLY A 483 9.78 0.92 11.43
CA GLY A 483 9.39 1.74 12.57
C GLY A 483 8.07 2.50 12.37
N ASP A 484 7.63 3.19 13.42
CA ASP A 484 6.46 4.06 13.31
C ASP A 484 6.77 5.23 12.36
N MET A 485 5.94 5.39 11.34
CA MET A 485 6.09 6.43 10.32
C MET A 485 5.40 7.73 10.73
N SER A 486 4.72 7.76 11.87
CA SER A 486 4.16 8.99 12.43
C SER A 486 5.25 9.96 12.92
N LEU A 487 5.02 11.25 12.68
CA LEU A 487 5.84 12.37 13.14
C LEU A 487 5.53 12.71 14.59
#